data_AF-A0A4Q5XAD3-F1
#
_entry.id   AF-A0A4Q5XAD3-F1
#
_cell.length_a   1.000
_cell.length_b   1.000
_cell.length_c   1.000
_cell.angle_alpha   90.00
_cell.angle_beta   90.00
_cell.angle_gamma   90.00
#
_symmetry.space_group_name_H-M   'P 1'
#
loop_
_entity.id
_entity.type
_entity.pdbx_description
1 polymer ?
#
loop_
_entity_poly.entity_id
_entity_poly.type
_entity_poly.pdbx_seq_one_letter_code
_entity_poly.pdbx_strand_id
1 'polypeptide(L)'
;MAQPPAPPGTTPLERSGSFSVKTLLVEVTAGPDAGLHVEAPEDRVTVGTARANDLVLSDPTVSRFHLELSNEKAGIWVRDLGSRNGTLAADVFIECARIPVGTELFVGRSRLRVDDGAERKVDGHDAPVLVDMLGDDRSMRRLMGTIQRVAGTDKPCLITGDSGTGKELTARALHAQSGRAGRPFVVVDCGALTPSLVASALFGHERGASAGTEQRRAGAFERAHGGTLLLDDVGELSLDLQRQLLGVLERQRFLPVGGSQEHEADVRVIAATSRDLRGEVNRGAFREDLYHRLAVVTLDVPPLRDRLGDVPLLAEHFFREAGGSQPFDSVFKPAVLEQMARHGWPGNVRELRHFVEAMVVMGELPEQTAVTPGSLGLALPAELLEKSYAQARGEVLSAFEQRYLSHLLTGARGNVSGAARRASMDRSYLIKLLEKHGLK
;
A
#
# COMPACT_ATOMS: atom_id res chain seq x y z
N MET A 1 -33.71 5.68 -56.09
CA MET A 1 -33.72 5.28 -54.66
C MET A 1 -32.35 5.60 -54.11
N ALA A 2 -32.23 6.65 -53.31
CA ALA A 2 -30.95 7.10 -52.74
C ALA A 2 -30.59 6.24 -51.52
N GLN A 3 -29.31 5.87 -51.41
CA GLN A 3 -28.74 5.17 -50.26
C GLN A 3 -28.90 6.01 -48.97
N PRO A 4 -29.21 5.39 -47.82
CA PRO A 4 -29.24 6.10 -46.55
C PRO A 4 -27.83 6.52 -46.11
N PRO A 5 -27.68 7.67 -45.43
CA PRO A 5 -26.38 8.16 -44.97
C PRO A 5 -25.80 7.24 -43.88
N ALA A 6 -24.48 7.05 -43.93
CA ALA A 6 -23.73 6.29 -42.94
C ALA A 6 -23.89 6.93 -41.53
N PRO A 7 -23.93 6.11 -40.46
CA PRO A 7 -24.03 6.64 -39.10
C PRO A 7 -22.79 7.50 -38.76
N PRO A 8 -22.96 8.57 -37.97
CA PRO A 8 -21.84 9.42 -37.57
C PRO A 8 -20.83 8.59 -36.76
N GLY A 9 -19.58 8.59 -37.22
CA GLY A 9 -18.48 7.98 -36.49
C GLY A 9 -18.38 8.58 -35.09
N THR A 10 -18.24 7.72 -34.09
CA THR A 10 -17.91 8.11 -32.72
C THR A 10 -16.50 8.71 -32.71
N THR A 11 -16.41 10.03 -32.74
CA THR A 11 -15.17 10.75 -32.44
C THR A 11 -14.89 10.60 -30.94
N PRO A 12 -13.72 10.08 -30.52
CA PRO A 12 -13.36 10.05 -29.12
C PRO A 12 -13.35 11.48 -28.57
N LEU A 13 -14.05 11.70 -27.46
CA LEU A 13 -13.98 12.96 -26.73
C LEU A 13 -12.56 13.06 -26.14
N GLU A 14 -11.68 13.86 -26.75
CA GLU A 14 -10.36 14.11 -26.18
C GLU A 14 -10.54 14.80 -24.82
N ARG A 15 -10.35 14.04 -23.74
CA ARG A 15 -10.26 14.57 -22.39
C ARG A 15 -8.85 15.09 -22.17
N SER A 16 -8.74 16.31 -21.63
CA SER A 16 -7.50 17.05 -21.46
C SER A 16 -6.47 16.39 -20.52
N GLY A 17 -6.86 15.33 -19.79
CA GLY A 17 -6.03 14.54 -18.88
C GLY A 17 -5.55 13.19 -19.42
N SER A 18 -5.44 13.00 -20.74
CA SER A 18 -4.84 11.78 -21.31
C SER A 18 -3.31 11.75 -21.12
N PHE A 19 -2.77 10.64 -20.61
CA PHE A 19 -1.33 10.44 -20.41
C PHE A 19 -0.82 9.30 -21.30
N SER A 20 0.32 9.46 -21.97
CA SER A 20 0.99 8.34 -22.65
C SER A 20 1.62 7.39 -21.62
N VAL A 21 1.36 6.10 -21.78
CA VAL A 21 1.91 5.00 -20.97
C VAL A 21 2.53 4.00 -21.94
N LYS A 22 3.78 3.61 -21.69
CA LYS A 22 4.37 2.47 -22.39
C LYS A 22 3.81 1.19 -21.79
N THR A 23 3.12 0.39 -22.60
CA THR A 23 2.65 -0.94 -22.17
C THR A 23 3.83 -1.91 -22.07
N LEU A 24 3.58 -3.12 -21.57
CA LEU A 24 4.54 -4.22 -21.55
C LEU A 24 4.11 -5.29 -22.53
N LEU A 25 5.06 -5.81 -23.31
CA LEU A 25 4.89 -7.01 -24.11
C LEU A 25 5.63 -8.16 -23.43
N VAL A 26 4.90 -9.22 -23.11
CA VAL A 26 5.49 -10.45 -22.54
C VAL A 26 5.24 -11.59 -23.49
N GLU A 27 6.31 -12.23 -23.96
CA GLU A 27 6.26 -13.38 -24.87
C GLU A 27 6.88 -14.61 -24.20
N VAL A 28 6.23 -15.77 -24.35
CA VAL A 28 6.78 -17.06 -23.94
C VAL A 28 7.68 -17.59 -25.05
N THR A 29 9.00 -17.48 -24.88
CA THR A 29 10.00 -17.88 -25.89
C THR A 29 10.29 -19.37 -25.89
N ALA A 30 10.07 -20.06 -24.77
CA ALA A 30 10.23 -21.51 -24.65
C ALA A 30 9.33 -22.09 -23.56
N GLY A 31 9.06 -23.40 -23.62
CA GLY A 31 8.25 -24.12 -22.66
C GLY A 31 6.96 -24.69 -23.28
N PRO A 32 6.03 -25.21 -22.45
CA PRO A 32 4.76 -25.79 -22.92
C PRO A 32 3.89 -24.82 -23.72
N ASP A 33 3.99 -23.53 -23.40
CA ASP A 33 3.17 -22.45 -23.96
C ASP A 33 3.95 -21.55 -24.94
N ALA A 34 5.02 -22.07 -25.56
CA ALA A 34 5.88 -21.29 -26.46
C ALA A 34 5.09 -20.63 -27.61
N GLY A 35 5.33 -19.33 -27.83
CA GLY A 35 4.62 -18.48 -28.80
C GLY A 35 3.39 -17.75 -28.23
N LEU A 36 2.97 -18.05 -27.00
CA LEU A 36 1.97 -17.26 -26.30
C LEU A 36 2.55 -15.90 -25.95
N HIS A 37 1.79 -14.83 -26.17
CA HIS A 37 2.20 -13.48 -25.76
C HIS A 37 1.00 -12.71 -25.25
N VAL A 38 1.27 -11.72 -24.41
CA VAL A 38 0.28 -10.73 -23.97
C VAL A 38 0.89 -9.34 -24.07
N GLU A 39 0.13 -8.41 -24.63
CA GLU A 39 0.43 -6.99 -24.50
C GLU A 39 -0.50 -6.40 -23.44
N ALA A 40 0.09 -5.86 -22.38
CA ALA A 40 -0.64 -5.28 -21.27
C ALA A 40 -1.56 -4.15 -21.75
N PRO A 41 -2.82 -4.06 -21.27
CA PRO A 41 -3.62 -2.87 -21.49
C PRO A 41 -3.10 -1.65 -20.71
N GLU A 42 -2.35 -1.89 -19.63
CA GLU A 42 -1.78 -0.88 -18.73
C GLU A 42 -0.27 -1.08 -18.58
N ASP A 43 0.35 -0.55 -17.51
CA ASP A 43 1.77 -0.70 -17.22
C ASP A 43 2.10 -1.96 -16.41
N ARG A 44 1.15 -2.87 -16.20
CA ARG A 44 1.33 -4.07 -15.36
C ARG A 44 0.88 -5.34 -16.07
N VAL A 45 1.62 -6.43 -15.87
CA VAL A 45 1.30 -7.78 -16.36
C VAL A 45 1.49 -8.79 -15.24
N THR A 46 0.51 -9.66 -15.06
CA THR A 46 0.58 -10.79 -14.13
C THR A 46 0.74 -12.10 -14.89
N VAL A 47 1.58 -13.00 -14.37
CA VAL A 47 1.89 -14.29 -15.00
C VAL A 47 1.70 -15.42 -14.00
N GLY A 48 1.02 -16.49 -14.42
CA GLY A 48 0.84 -17.68 -13.60
C GLY A 48 -0.16 -18.68 -14.21
N THR A 49 -0.51 -19.72 -13.46
CA THR A 49 -1.46 -20.74 -13.93
C THR A 49 -2.92 -20.41 -13.66
N ALA A 50 -3.20 -19.44 -12.77
CA ALA A 50 -4.56 -19.01 -12.49
C ALA A 50 -5.15 -18.19 -13.65
N ARG A 51 -6.45 -18.35 -13.90
CA ARG A 51 -7.17 -17.67 -15.00
C ARG A 51 -7.28 -16.15 -14.86
N ALA A 52 -6.97 -15.61 -13.67
CA ALA A 52 -6.99 -14.17 -13.44
C ALA A 52 -5.67 -13.48 -13.76
N ASN A 53 -4.65 -14.22 -14.20
CA ASN A 53 -3.44 -13.62 -14.73
C ASN A 53 -3.69 -13.09 -16.15
N ASP A 54 -2.95 -12.05 -16.52
CA ASP A 54 -2.94 -11.53 -17.90
C ASP A 54 -2.30 -12.54 -18.85
N LEU A 55 -1.21 -13.19 -18.41
CA LEU A 55 -0.57 -14.32 -19.10
C LEU A 55 -0.82 -15.62 -18.33
N VAL A 56 -1.75 -16.43 -18.82
CA VAL A 56 -2.09 -17.73 -18.23
C VAL A 56 -1.22 -18.82 -18.86
N LEU A 57 -0.37 -19.44 -18.05
CA LEU A 57 0.49 -20.56 -18.47
C LEU A 57 -0.16 -21.90 -18.12
N SER A 58 0.07 -22.93 -18.94
CA SER A 58 -0.37 -24.30 -18.68
C SER A 58 0.67 -25.14 -17.93
N ASP A 59 1.89 -24.61 -17.77
CA ASP A 59 2.99 -25.28 -17.08
C ASP A 59 2.66 -25.58 -15.60
N PRO A 60 2.59 -26.87 -15.19
CA PRO A 60 2.25 -27.25 -13.82
C PRO A 60 3.34 -26.88 -12.79
N THR A 61 4.54 -26.50 -13.24
CA THR A 61 5.62 -26.02 -12.37
C THR A 61 5.53 -24.52 -12.10
N VAL A 62 4.56 -23.82 -12.68
CA VAL A 62 4.30 -22.40 -12.43
C VAL A 62 3.22 -22.26 -11.37
N SER A 63 3.49 -21.46 -10.33
CA SER A 63 2.48 -21.11 -9.31
C SER A 63 1.24 -20.43 -9.89
N ARG A 64 0.14 -20.44 -9.13
CA ARG A 64 -1.13 -19.82 -9.50
C ARG A 64 -0.95 -18.35 -9.87
N PHE A 65 -0.29 -17.59 -8.99
CA PHE A 65 0.24 -16.27 -9.28
C PHE A 65 1.76 -16.38 -9.15
N HIS A 66 2.51 -16.37 -10.25
CA HIS A 66 3.94 -16.63 -10.18
C HIS A 66 4.73 -15.34 -9.98
N LEU A 67 4.51 -14.38 -10.89
CA LEU A 67 5.17 -13.10 -10.85
C LEU A 67 4.25 -11.99 -11.35
N GLU A 68 4.62 -10.76 -10.99
CA GLU A 68 4.06 -9.52 -11.50
C GLU A 68 5.18 -8.69 -12.13
N LEU A 69 4.88 -8.11 -13.29
CA LEU A 69 5.74 -7.18 -14.02
C LEU A 69 5.07 -5.82 -14.02
N SER A 70 5.84 -4.75 -13.76
CA SER A 70 5.36 -3.37 -13.90
C SER A 70 6.37 -2.49 -14.63
N ASN A 71 5.88 -1.60 -15.48
CA ASN A 71 6.70 -0.63 -16.20
C ASN A 71 6.86 0.62 -15.33
N GLU A 72 8.04 0.79 -14.73
CA GLU A 72 8.36 1.95 -13.92
C GLU A 72 9.27 2.92 -14.68
N LYS A 73 9.37 4.18 -14.23
CA LYS A 73 10.04 5.30 -14.93
C LYS A 73 11.46 5.03 -15.42
N ALA A 74 12.13 3.97 -14.95
CA ALA A 74 13.50 3.70 -15.33
C ALA A 74 13.77 2.21 -15.68
N GLY A 75 12.75 1.37 -15.78
CA GLY A 75 12.87 -0.01 -16.28
C GLY A 75 11.70 -0.90 -15.87
N ILE A 76 11.79 -2.17 -16.23
CA ILE A 76 10.73 -3.15 -15.92
C ILE A 76 11.01 -3.71 -14.53
N TRP A 77 10.08 -3.51 -13.62
CA TRP A 77 10.12 -4.09 -12.30
C TRP A 77 9.49 -5.48 -12.33
N VAL A 78 10.17 -6.45 -11.72
CA VAL A 78 9.71 -7.83 -11.58
C VAL A 78 9.59 -8.15 -10.11
N ARG A 79 8.45 -8.73 -9.73
CA ARG A 79 8.20 -9.21 -8.38
C ARG A 79 7.71 -10.64 -8.43
N ASP A 80 8.42 -11.54 -7.76
CA ASP A 80 7.94 -12.90 -7.51
C ASP A 80 6.87 -12.86 -6.40
N LEU A 81 5.75 -13.55 -6.63
CA LEU A 81 4.59 -13.54 -5.73
C LEU A 81 4.64 -14.71 -4.73
N GLY A 82 5.84 -15.05 -4.25
CA GLY A 82 6.06 -16.21 -3.38
C GLY A 82 5.81 -17.52 -4.13
N SER A 83 6.31 -17.60 -5.35
CA SER A 83 6.17 -18.78 -6.19
C SER A 83 6.90 -19.97 -5.58
N ARG A 84 6.44 -21.20 -5.87
CA ARG A 84 7.01 -22.42 -5.27
C ARG A 84 8.41 -22.73 -5.80
N ASN A 85 8.66 -22.39 -7.06
CA ASN A 85 9.90 -22.72 -7.76
C ASN A 85 10.80 -21.50 -7.99
N GLY A 86 10.38 -20.31 -7.56
CA GLY A 86 11.09 -19.06 -7.75
C GLY A 86 11.05 -18.54 -9.19
N THR A 87 11.26 -17.24 -9.33
CA THR A 87 11.53 -16.59 -10.60
C THR A 87 13.03 -16.42 -10.77
N LEU A 88 13.56 -16.81 -11.94
CA LEU A 88 14.97 -16.66 -12.29
C LEU A 88 15.13 -15.59 -13.36
N ALA A 89 16.09 -14.69 -13.19
CA ALA A 89 16.57 -13.79 -14.24
C ALA A 89 18.02 -14.15 -14.55
N ALA A 90 18.28 -14.58 -15.78
CA ALA A 90 19.51 -15.31 -16.13
C ALA A 90 19.73 -16.52 -15.17
N ASP A 91 20.73 -16.46 -14.30
CA ASP A 91 21.08 -17.54 -13.36
C ASP A 91 20.82 -17.20 -11.89
N VAL A 92 20.10 -16.10 -11.61
CA VAL A 92 19.87 -15.60 -10.25
C VAL A 92 18.38 -15.62 -9.92
N PHE A 93 18.05 -16.23 -8.78
CA PHE A 93 16.69 -16.16 -8.23
C PHE A 93 16.41 -14.74 -7.76
N ILE A 94 15.29 -14.19 -8.25
CA ILE A 94 14.85 -12.86 -7.90
C ILE A 94 13.53 -12.94 -7.14
N GLU A 95 13.49 -12.29 -5.98
CA GLU A 95 12.23 -12.00 -5.29
C GLU A 95 11.63 -10.68 -5.81
N CYS A 96 12.51 -9.71 -6.06
CA CYS A 96 12.16 -8.39 -6.53
C CYS A 96 13.37 -7.76 -7.23
N ALA A 97 13.24 -7.37 -8.50
CA ALA A 97 14.37 -6.82 -9.24
C ALA A 97 13.91 -5.89 -10.37
N ARG A 98 14.72 -4.88 -10.68
CA ARG A 98 14.56 -4.15 -11.94
C ARG A 98 15.40 -4.80 -13.03
N ILE A 99 14.75 -5.12 -14.14
CA ILE A 99 15.37 -5.75 -15.30
C ILE A 99 15.37 -4.80 -16.50
N PRO A 100 16.40 -4.87 -17.36
CA PRO A 100 16.38 -4.23 -18.68
C PRO A 100 15.33 -4.85 -19.61
N VAL A 101 14.91 -4.08 -20.61
CA VAL A 101 14.08 -4.57 -21.72
C VAL A 101 14.82 -5.67 -22.47
N GLY A 102 14.09 -6.71 -22.88
CA GLY A 102 14.61 -7.90 -23.57
C GLY A 102 15.22 -8.95 -22.65
N THR A 103 15.16 -8.77 -21.33
CA THR A 103 15.64 -9.77 -20.37
C THR A 103 14.75 -11.02 -20.42
N GLU A 104 15.38 -12.20 -20.40
CA GLU A 104 14.69 -13.47 -20.26
C GLU A 104 14.51 -13.84 -18.78
N LEU A 105 13.27 -14.12 -18.42
CA LEU A 105 12.87 -14.65 -17.12
C LEU A 105 12.51 -16.12 -17.27
N PHE A 106 12.89 -16.93 -16.30
CA PHE A 106 12.55 -18.35 -16.25
C PHE A 106 11.57 -18.58 -15.11
N VAL A 107 10.42 -19.15 -15.45
CA VAL A 107 9.37 -19.54 -14.51
C VAL A 107 9.00 -21.00 -14.75
N GLY A 108 9.35 -21.86 -13.81
CA GLY A 108 9.17 -23.30 -14.02
C GLY A 108 9.97 -23.81 -15.23
N ARG A 109 9.29 -24.33 -16.25
CA ARG A 109 9.86 -24.78 -17.53
C ARG A 109 9.66 -23.76 -18.66
N SER A 110 8.96 -22.67 -18.39
CA SER A 110 8.69 -21.61 -19.36
C SER A 110 9.76 -20.51 -19.29
N ARG A 111 10.12 -19.98 -20.47
CA ARG A 111 10.96 -18.78 -20.60
C ARG A 111 10.11 -17.65 -21.12
N LEU A 112 10.19 -16.51 -20.46
CA LEU A 112 9.47 -15.30 -20.78
C LEU A 112 10.47 -14.24 -21.20
N ARG A 113 10.25 -13.61 -22.34
CA ARG A 113 10.95 -12.41 -22.75
C ARG A 113 10.04 -11.22 -22.51
N VAL A 114 10.57 -10.21 -21.85
CA VAL A 114 9.82 -8.98 -21.56
C VAL A 114 10.38 -7.83 -22.37
N ASP A 115 9.55 -7.25 -23.24
CA ASP A 115 9.90 -6.11 -24.09
C ASP A 115 8.97 -4.90 -23.81
N ASP A 116 9.39 -3.71 -24.24
CA ASP A 116 8.54 -2.50 -24.24
C ASP A 116 7.39 -2.70 -25.23
N GLY A 117 6.16 -2.47 -24.79
CA GLY A 117 4.97 -2.46 -25.65
C GLY A 117 4.71 -1.10 -26.30
N ALA A 118 3.55 -0.95 -26.94
CA ALA A 118 3.16 0.31 -27.59
C ALA A 118 2.88 1.43 -26.57
N GLU A 119 3.04 2.69 -27.01
CA GLU A 119 2.54 3.83 -26.25
C GLU A 119 1.01 3.90 -26.38
N ARG A 120 0.30 3.83 -25.25
CA ARG A 120 -1.16 4.02 -25.17
C ARG A 120 -1.49 5.27 -24.37
N LYS A 121 -2.47 6.03 -24.85
CA LYS A 121 -3.08 7.11 -24.08
C LYS A 121 -4.04 6.49 -23.06
N VAL A 122 -3.77 6.71 -21.77
CA VAL A 122 -4.67 6.36 -20.67
C VAL A 122 -5.30 7.63 -20.15
N ASP A 123 -6.63 7.64 -20.11
CA ASP A 123 -7.40 8.75 -19.56
C ASP A 123 -7.22 8.82 -18.04
N GLY A 124 -6.76 9.97 -17.55
CA GLY A 124 -6.77 10.29 -16.12
C GLY A 124 -7.78 11.39 -15.77
N HIS A 125 -7.84 11.71 -14.49
CA HIS A 125 -8.61 12.83 -13.98
C HIS A 125 -7.92 14.15 -14.27
N ASP A 126 -8.68 15.15 -14.70
CA ASP A 126 -8.14 16.44 -15.13
C ASP A 126 -7.64 17.30 -13.96
N ALA A 127 -8.29 17.18 -12.79
CA ALA A 127 -7.98 17.99 -11.61
C ALA A 127 -7.19 17.20 -10.55
N PRO A 128 -6.38 17.86 -9.72
CA PRO A 128 -5.63 17.22 -8.63
C PRO A 128 -6.50 16.80 -7.44
N VAL A 129 -7.82 16.95 -7.53
CA VAL A 129 -8.77 16.70 -6.44
C VAL A 129 -9.92 15.83 -6.95
N LEU A 130 -10.24 14.77 -6.21
CA LEU A 130 -11.44 13.96 -6.42
C LEU A 130 -12.10 13.69 -5.07
N VAL A 131 -13.23 14.36 -4.80
CA VAL A 131 -13.87 14.34 -3.47
C VAL A 131 -12.84 14.81 -2.42
N ASP A 132 -12.43 13.93 -1.51
CA ASP A 132 -11.43 14.21 -0.47
C ASP A 132 -10.02 13.72 -0.85
N MET A 133 -9.85 13.10 -2.03
CA MET A 133 -8.55 12.66 -2.51
C MET A 133 -7.80 13.83 -3.15
N LEU A 134 -6.51 13.96 -2.80
CA LEU A 134 -5.62 14.99 -3.30
C LEU A 134 -4.36 14.35 -3.91
N GLY A 135 -3.99 14.76 -5.12
CA GLY A 135 -2.78 14.29 -5.81
C GLY A 135 -2.73 14.77 -7.25
N ASP A 136 -1.58 15.32 -7.66
CA ASP A 136 -1.32 15.84 -8.99
C ASP A 136 -0.45 14.92 -9.85
N ASP A 137 0.28 14.00 -9.22
CA ASP A 137 1.08 12.99 -9.90
C ASP A 137 0.22 12.14 -10.84
N ARG A 138 0.81 11.74 -11.97
CA ARG A 138 0.10 11.00 -13.03
C ARG A 138 -0.51 9.71 -12.49
N SER A 139 0.17 9.02 -11.57
CA SER A 139 -0.34 7.80 -10.94
C SER A 139 -1.65 8.06 -10.19
N MET A 140 -1.72 9.16 -9.45
CA MET A 140 -2.92 9.59 -8.74
C MET A 140 -4.03 10.05 -9.67
N ARG A 141 -3.71 10.84 -10.69
CA ARG A 141 -4.70 11.26 -11.69
C ARG A 141 -5.29 10.06 -12.44
N ARG A 142 -4.49 9.03 -12.76
CA ARG A 142 -4.99 7.76 -13.32
C ARG A 142 -5.91 7.02 -12.35
N LEU A 143 -5.50 6.86 -11.09
CA LEU A 143 -6.33 6.24 -10.06
C LEU A 143 -7.69 6.95 -9.95
N MET A 144 -7.70 8.28 -9.89
CA MET A 144 -8.93 9.09 -9.85
C MET A 144 -9.81 8.87 -11.10
N GLY A 145 -9.21 8.81 -12.30
CA GLY A 145 -9.93 8.50 -13.53
C GLY A 145 -10.56 7.09 -13.51
N THR A 146 -9.85 6.10 -12.99
CA THR A 146 -10.37 4.74 -12.82
C THR A 146 -11.49 4.68 -11.78
N ILE A 147 -11.38 5.41 -10.66
CA ILE A 147 -12.46 5.54 -9.66
C ILE A 147 -13.73 6.06 -10.34
N GLN A 148 -13.66 7.12 -11.14
CA GLN A 148 -14.83 7.65 -11.83
C GLN A 148 -15.48 6.66 -12.79
N ARG A 149 -14.68 5.88 -13.54
CA ARG A 149 -15.20 4.85 -14.46
C ARG A 149 -15.90 3.72 -13.70
N VAL A 150 -15.35 3.31 -12.57
CA VAL A 150 -15.79 2.12 -11.81
C VAL A 150 -16.91 2.45 -10.83
N ALA A 151 -17.00 3.70 -10.36
CA ALA A 151 -17.97 4.14 -9.37
C ALA A 151 -19.42 3.89 -9.81
N GLY A 152 -19.71 4.02 -11.12
CA GLY A 152 -21.03 3.76 -11.70
C GLY A 152 -21.46 2.28 -11.74
N THR A 153 -20.58 1.35 -11.37
CA THR A 153 -20.88 -0.09 -11.31
C THR A 153 -21.10 -0.55 -9.87
N ASP A 154 -21.93 -1.57 -9.67
CA ASP A 154 -22.10 -2.25 -8.37
C ASP A 154 -21.11 -3.43 -8.19
N LYS A 155 -20.06 -3.50 -9.02
CA LYS A 155 -19.06 -4.57 -8.91
C LYS A 155 -18.20 -4.39 -7.66
N PRO A 156 -17.76 -5.50 -7.02
CA PRO A 156 -16.77 -5.45 -5.96
C PRO A 156 -15.46 -4.81 -6.44
N CYS A 157 -14.84 -4.03 -5.57
CA CYS A 157 -13.52 -3.43 -5.82
C CYS A 157 -12.54 -3.85 -4.73
N LEU A 158 -11.31 -4.19 -5.10
CA LEU A 158 -10.20 -4.41 -4.19
C LEU A 158 -9.23 -3.22 -4.28
N ILE A 159 -9.00 -2.54 -3.17
CA ILE A 159 -8.06 -1.43 -3.05
C ILE A 159 -6.77 -1.98 -2.42
N THR A 160 -5.67 -1.88 -3.14
CA THR A 160 -4.33 -2.26 -2.67
C THR A 160 -3.49 -1.03 -2.38
N GLY A 161 -2.56 -1.15 -1.44
CA GLY A 161 -1.59 -0.11 -1.17
C GLY A 161 -1.07 -0.15 0.27
N ASP A 162 0.09 0.46 0.48
CA ASP A 162 0.77 0.48 1.78
C ASP A 162 -0.11 1.13 2.88
N SER A 163 0.26 0.90 4.15
CA SER A 163 -0.40 1.59 5.26
C SER A 163 -0.19 3.11 5.16
N GLY A 164 -1.24 3.88 5.44
CA GLY A 164 -1.17 5.34 5.45
C GLY A 164 -1.21 6.02 4.08
N THR A 165 -1.52 5.29 2.99
CA THR A 165 -1.59 5.86 1.62
C THR A 165 -2.92 6.53 1.25
N GLY A 166 -3.99 6.27 2.01
CA GLY A 166 -5.34 6.80 1.75
C GLY A 166 -6.34 5.80 1.14
N LYS A 167 -6.23 4.50 1.44
CA LYS A 167 -7.17 3.47 0.95
C LYS A 167 -8.62 3.74 1.34
N GLU A 168 -8.88 4.18 2.58
CA GLU A 168 -10.24 4.55 3.01
C GLU A 168 -10.79 5.74 2.22
N LEU A 169 -9.97 6.77 1.95
CA LEU A 169 -10.37 7.90 1.10
C LEU A 169 -10.71 7.45 -0.32
N THR A 170 -9.96 6.49 -0.85
CA THR A 170 -10.23 5.86 -2.16
C THR A 170 -11.60 5.15 -2.16
N ALA A 171 -11.92 4.40 -1.10
CA ALA A 171 -13.22 3.76 -0.95
C ALA A 171 -14.37 4.78 -0.79
N ARG A 172 -14.13 5.86 -0.05
CA ARG A 172 -15.10 6.95 0.12
C ARG A 172 -15.35 7.68 -1.21
N ALA A 173 -14.32 7.94 -2.00
CA ALA A 173 -14.45 8.52 -3.34
C ALA A 173 -15.25 7.61 -4.28
N LEU A 174 -14.99 6.30 -4.26
CA LEU A 174 -15.79 5.32 -4.99
C LEU A 174 -17.27 5.37 -4.60
N HIS A 175 -17.56 5.42 -3.30
CA HIS A 175 -18.93 5.48 -2.80
C HIS A 175 -19.62 6.80 -3.18
N ALA A 176 -18.96 7.94 -2.96
CA ALA A 176 -19.49 9.27 -3.23
C ALA A 176 -19.78 9.51 -4.72
N GLN A 177 -19.04 8.86 -5.62
CA GLN A 177 -19.26 8.92 -7.06
C GLN A 177 -20.21 7.83 -7.59
N SER A 178 -20.74 6.97 -6.72
CA SER A 178 -21.61 5.86 -7.12
C SER A 178 -23.10 6.22 -7.10
N GLY A 179 -23.93 5.36 -7.71
CA GLY A 179 -25.39 5.44 -7.56
C GLY A 179 -25.89 5.26 -6.11
N ARG A 180 -25.01 4.86 -5.18
CA ARG A 180 -25.30 4.66 -3.75
C ARG A 180 -24.75 5.80 -2.86
N ALA A 181 -24.29 6.92 -3.41
CA ALA A 181 -23.68 8.01 -2.64
C ALA A 181 -24.55 8.60 -1.51
N GLY A 182 -25.89 8.54 -1.65
CA GLY A 182 -26.84 8.96 -0.60
C GLY A 182 -27.23 7.85 0.38
N ARG A 183 -26.62 6.67 0.30
CA ARG A 183 -26.93 5.48 1.11
C ARG A 183 -25.85 5.26 2.17
N PRO A 184 -26.07 4.37 3.16
CA PRO A 184 -25.07 4.14 4.20
C PRO A 184 -23.72 3.68 3.64
N PHE A 185 -22.64 4.26 4.16
CA PHE A 185 -21.26 3.80 3.99
C PHE A 185 -20.76 3.27 5.34
N VAL A 186 -20.61 1.96 5.44
CA VAL A 186 -20.18 1.29 6.68
C VAL A 186 -18.77 0.77 6.51
N VAL A 187 -17.91 1.04 7.49
CA VAL A 187 -16.53 0.55 7.52
C VAL A 187 -16.38 -0.52 8.59
N VAL A 188 -15.66 -1.59 8.26
CA VAL A 188 -15.24 -2.63 9.21
C VAL A 188 -13.74 -2.84 9.04
N ASP A 189 -13.00 -2.61 10.13
CA ASP A 189 -11.59 -2.96 10.24
C ASP A 189 -11.47 -4.44 10.62
N CYS A 190 -10.90 -5.25 9.72
CA CYS A 190 -10.73 -6.68 9.92
C CYS A 190 -9.46 -7.03 10.70
N GLY A 191 -8.53 -6.10 10.88
CA GLY A 191 -7.24 -6.30 11.56
C GLY A 191 -7.23 -5.87 13.04
N ALA A 192 -8.09 -4.93 13.43
CA ALA A 192 -8.11 -4.39 14.80
C ALA A 192 -8.82 -5.26 15.86
N LEU A 193 -9.54 -6.31 15.44
CA LEU A 193 -10.43 -7.10 16.29
C LEU A 193 -10.04 -8.57 16.32
N THR A 194 -10.42 -9.28 17.40
CA THR A 194 -10.30 -10.75 17.43
C THR A 194 -11.26 -11.38 16.40
N PRO A 195 -10.98 -12.59 15.88
CA PRO A 195 -11.82 -13.21 14.85
C PRO A 195 -13.30 -13.32 15.23
N SER A 196 -13.62 -13.59 16.50
CA SER A 196 -15.01 -13.64 16.98
C SER A 196 -15.69 -12.26 16.98
N LEU A 197 -14.95 -11.20 17.32
CA LEU A 197 -15.44 -9.83 17.26
C LEU A 197 -15.61 -9.35 15.82
N VAL A 198 -14.72 -9.75 14.90
CA VAL A 198 -14.89 -9.48 13.46
C VAL A 198 -16.16 -10.15 12.93
N ALA A 199 -16.40 -11.43 13.28
CA ALA A 199 -17.62 -12.15 12.88
C ALA A 199 -18.87 -11.39 13.33
N SER A 200 -18.90 -11.01 14.62
CA SER A 200 -19.99 -10.25 15.22
C SER A 200 -20.14 -8.85 14.62
N ALA A 201 -19.04 -8.18 14.26
CA ALA A 201 -19.07 -6.87 13.61
C ALA A 201 -19.64 -6.95 12.19
N LEU A 202 -19.28 -8.00 11.42
CA LEU A 202 -19.74 -8.22 10.04
C LEU A 202 -21.19 -8.68 9.98
N PHE A 203 -21.52 -9.77 10.70
CA PHE A 203 -22.79 -10.48 10.56
C PHE A 203 -23.79 -10.16 11.67
N GLY A 204 -23.35 -9.49 12.73
CA GLY A 204 -24.19 -9.26 13.91
C GLY A 204 -24.33 -10.52 14.76
N HIS A 205 -25.10 -10.43 15.82
CA HIS A 205 -25.40 -11.56 16.69
C HIS A 205 -26.79 -11.46 17.29
N GLU A 206 -27.39 -12.63 17.51
CA GLU A 206 -28.64 -12.76 18.25
C GLU A 206 -28.40 -12.84 19.77
N ARG A 207 -29.47 -12.65 20.55
CA ARG A 207 -29.40 -12.81 22.01
C ARG A 207 -28.90 -14.22 22.36
N GLY A 208 -27.94 -14.30 23.29
CA GLY A 208 -27.40 -15.59 23.74
C GLY A 208 -26.36 -16.23 22.82
N ALA A 209 -25.90 -15.54 21.76
CA ALA A 209 -24.85 -16.04 20.88
C ALA A 209 -23.48 -16.23 21.58
N SER A 210 -23.25 -15.59 22.74
CA SER A 210 -22.06 -15.75 23.59
C SER A 210 -22.40 -15.43 25.05
N ALA A 211 -21.57 -15.91 25.99
CA ALA A 211 -21.75 -15.67 27.42
C ALA A 211 -21.65 -14.17 27.73
N GLY A 212 -22.73 -13.58 28.25
CA GLY A 212 -22.83 -12.14 28.54
C GLY A 212 -23.54 -11.30 27.45
N THR A 213 -24.08 -11.91 26.40
CA THR A 213 -24.77 -11.19 25.31
C THR A 213 -26.28 -11.08 25.57
N GLU A 214 -26.70 -9.99 26.23
CA GLU A 214 -28.11 -9.76 26.60
C GLU A 214 -29.00 -9.18 25.47
N GLN A 215 -28.39 -8.59 24.43
CA GLN A 215 -29.11 -7.90 23.36
C GLN A 215 -28.60 -8.28 21.97
N ARG A 216 -29.53 -8.33 21.00
CA ARG A 216 -29.22 -8.47 19.58
C ARG A 216 -28.44 -7.24 19.10
N ARG A 217 -27.43 -7.45 18.26
CA ARG A 217 -26.69 -6.36 17.60
C ARG A 217 -26.66 -6.55 16.10
N ALA A 218 -27.11 -5.53 15.37
CA ALA A 218 -27.09 -5.51 13.91
C ALA A 218 -25.64 -5.51 13.38
N GLY A 219 -25.37 -6.42 12.43
CA GLY A 219 -24.08 -6.55 11.75
C GLY A 219 -23.82 -5.44 10.73
N ALA A 220 -22.60 -5.36 10.20
CA ALA A 220 -22.24 -4.42 9.16
C ALA A 220 -23.01 -4.63 7.86
N PHE A 221 -23.28 -5.88 7.47
CA PHE A 221 -24.12 -6.18 6.31
C PHE A 221 -25.56 -5.65 6.46
N GLU A 222 -26.13 -5.76 7.67
CA GLU A 222 -27.46 -5.19 7.97
C GLU A 222 -27.43 -3.66 7.96
N ARG A 223 -26.42 -3.04 8.60
CA ARG A 223 -26.27 -1.58 8.64
C ARG A 223 -25.96 -0.97 7.27
N ALA A 224 -25.32 -1.71 6.38
CA ALA A 224 -24.94 -1.28 5.03
C ALA A 224 -25.98 -1.63 3.96
N HIS A 225 -27.13 -2.20 4.33
CA HIS A 225 -28.15 -2.62 3.38
C HIS A 225 -28.60 -1.48 2.45
N GLY A 226 -28.61 -1.74 1.14
CA GLY A 226 -28.85 -0.75 0.08
C GLY A 226 -27.69 0.23 -0.15
N GLY A 227 -26.58 0.10 0.58
CA GLY A 227 -25.43 1.01 0.60
C GLY A 227 -24.12 0.32 0.22
N THR A 228 -23.04 0.70 0.90
CA THR A 228 -21.68 0.22 0.64
C THR A 228 -20.99 -0.19 1.94
N LEU A 229 -20.31 -1.34 1.90
CA LEU A 229 -19.49 -1.86 2.99
C LEU A 229 -18.02 -1.86 2.58
N LEU A 230 -17.20 -1.14 3.34
CA LEU A 230 -15.74 -1.22 3.26
C LEU A 230 -15.24 -2.27 4.26
N LEU A 231 -14.53 -3.26 3.73
CA LEU A 231 -13.75 -4.24 4.50
C LEU A 231 -12.28 -3.80 4.48
N ASP A 232 -11.84 -3.08 5.51
CA ASP A 232 -10.45 -2.65 5.61
C ASP A 232 -9.58 -3.78 6.20
N ASP A 233 -8.35 -3.86 5.71
CA ASP A 233 -7.39 -4.93 5.97
C ASP A 233 -7.97 -6.36 5.83
N VAL A 234 -8.69 -6.62 4.73
CA VAL A 234 -9.33 -7.93 4.44
C VAL A 234 -8.36 -9.11 4.47
N GLY A 235 -7.07 -8.88 4.24
CA GLY A 235 -6.02 -9.90 4.32
C GLY A 235 -5.74 -10.43 5.73
N GLU A 236 -6.29 -9.81 6.77
CA GLU A 236 -6.19 -10.27 8.17
C GLU A 236 -7.28 -11.28 8.56
N LEU A 237 -8.28 -11.51 7.69
CA LEU A 237 -9.37 -12.43 7.97
C LEU A 237 -8.89 -13.88 8.10
N SER A 238 -9.39 -14.60 9.10
CA SER A 238 -9.18 -16.04 9.22
C SER A 238 -9.85 -16.80 8.07
N LEU A 239 -9.34 -18.00 7.73
CA LEU A 239 -9.90 -18.84 6.65
C LEU A 239 -11.40 -19.15 6.85
N ASP A 240 -11.85 -19.25 8.10
CA ASP A 240 -13.26 -19.46 8.44
C ASP A 240 -14.13 -18.25 8.11
N LEU A 241 -13.65 -17.05 8.43
CA LEU A 241 -14.33 -15.80 8.07
C LEU A 241 -14.31 -15.56 6.57
N GLN A 242 -13.20 -15.89 5.89
CA GLN A 242 -13.10 -15.82 4.44
C GLN A 242 -14.18 -16.69 3.76
N ARG A 243 -14.38 -17.91 4.26
CA ARG A 243 -15.45 -18.81 3.78
C ARG A 243 -16.86 -18.26 4.03
N GLN A 244 -17.11 -17.66 5.20
CA GLN A 244 -18.41 -17.03 5.48
C GLN A 244 -18.65 -15.82 4.58
N LEU A 245 -17.65 -14.95 4.42
CA LEU A 245 -17.71 -13.79 3.55
C LEU A 245 -18.01 -14.19 2.10
N LEU A 246 -17.31 -15.21 1.57
CA LEU A 246 -17.59 -15.75 0.25
C LEU A 246 -19.06 -16.19 0.12
N GLY A 247 -19.58 -16.92 1.10
CA GLY A 247 -20.98 -17.35 1.11
C GLY A 247 -21.97 -16.19 1.02
N VAL A 248 -21.70 -15.07 1.71
CA VAL A 248 -22.52 -13.86 1.63
C VAL A 248 -22.41 -13.20 0.25
N LEU A 249 -21.20 -13.09 -0.30
CA LEU A 249 -20.97 -12.48 -1.61
C LEU A 249 -21.59 -13.28 -2.76
N GLU A 250 -21.73 -14.60 -2.62
CA GLU A 250 -22.35 -15.48 -3.62
C GLU A 250 -23.86 -15.51 -3.51
N ARG A 251 -24.39 -15.67 -2.28
CA ARG A 251 -25.83 -15.88 -2.05
C ARG A 251 -26.60 -14.59 -1.82
N GLN A 252 -25.90 -13.48 -1.59
CA GLN A 252 -26.47 -12.20 -1.14
C GLN A 252 -27.35 -12.36 0.10
N ARG A 253 -26.97 -13.29 0.98
CA ARG A 253 -27.65 -13.59 2.23
C ARG A 253 -26.65 -13.98 3.29
N PHE A 254 -26.96 -13.66 4.54
CA PHE A 254 -26.11 -14.01 5.68
C PHE A 254 -26.94 -14.44 6.88
N LEU A 255 -26.29 -15.15 7.80
CA LEU A 255 -26.87 -15.59 9.07
C LEU A 255 -26.15 -14.84 10.20
N PRO A 256 -26.87 -14.17 11.11
CA PRO A 256 -26.28 -13.60 12.31
C PRO A 256 -25.64 -14.68 13.17
N VAL A 257 -24.61 -14.33 13.94
CA VAL A 257 -23.97 -15.28 14.85
C VAL A 257 -24.99 -15.77 15.88
N GLY A 258 -25.19 -17.09 15.96
CA GLY A 258 -26.18 -17.73 16.82
C GLY A 258 -27.64 -17.59 16.36
N GLY A 259 -27.89 -16.97 15.20
CA GLY A 259 -29.22 -16.86 14.60
C GLY A 259 -29.59 -18.06 13.73
N SER A 260 -30.88 -18.21 13.44
CA SER A 260 -31.43 -19.25 12.54
C SER A 260 -32.12 -18.69 11.30
N GLN A 261 -32.30 -17.36 11.22
CA GLN A 261 -32.97 -16.69 10.12
C GLN A 261 -31.95 -16.01 9.19
N GLU A 262 -32.05 -16.26 7.88
CA GLU A 262 -31.24 -15.56 6.88
C GLU A 262 -31.73 -14.12 6.67
N HIS A 263 -30.77 -13.22 6.47
CA HIS A 263 -30.99 -11.81 6.13
C HIS A 263 -30.41 -11.50 4.75
N GLU A 264 -31.07 -10.62 3.99
CA GLU A 264 -30.62 -10.19 2.67
C GLU A 264 -29.45 -9.20 2.75
N ALA A 265 -28.46 -9.39 1.87
CA ALA A 265 -27.25 -8.57 1.77
C ALA A 265 -27.15 -7.88 0.40
N ASP A 266 -28.10 -6.98 0.08
CA ASP A 266 -27.91 -6.00 -0.99
C ASP A 266 -26.91 -4.92 -0.55
N VAL A 267 -25.62 -5.22 -0.70
CA VAL A 267 -24.53 -4.34 -0.28
C VAL A 267 -23.44 -4.35 -1.34
N ARG A 268 -23.01 -3.17 -1.79
CA ARG A 268 -21.77 -3.06 -2.58
C ARG A 268 -20.58 -3.24 -1.65
N VAL A 269 -19.72 -4.22 -1.95
CA VAL A 269 -18.53 -4.49 -1.14
C VAL A 269 -17.30 -3.87 -1.78
N ILE A 270 -16.57 -3.07 -0.99
CA ILE A 270 -15.23 -2.59 -1.30
C ILE A 270 -14.30 -3.24 -0.28
N ALA A 271 -13.24 -3.91 -0.72
CA ALA A 271 -12.21 -4.45 0.14
C ALA A 271 -10.95 -3.61 0.03
N ALA A 272 -10.22 -3.46 1.12
CA ALA A 272 -8.92 -2.79 1.14
C ALA A 272 -7.90 -3.65 1.88
N THR A 273 -6.63 -3.59 1.48
CA THR A 273 -5.55 -4.28 2.19
C THR A 273 -4.17 -3.71 1.84
N SER A 274 -3.25 -3.86 2.77
CA SER A 274 -1.81 -3.66 2.55
C SER A 274 -1.03 -4.95 2.25
N ARG A 275 -1.67 -6.12 2.37
CA ARG A 275 -1.05 -7.42 2.07
C ARG A 275 -1.12 -7.75 0.58
N ASP A 276 -0.12 -8.48 0.11
CA ASP A 276 -0.16 -9.12 -1.20
C ASP A 276 -1.05 -10.37 -1.16
N LEU A 277 -2.35 -10.19 -1.45
CA LEU A 277 -3.31 -11.30 -1.42
C LEU A 277 -2.97 -12.42 -2.39
N ARG A 278 -2.29 -12.13 -3.52
CA ARG A 278 -1.90 -13.17 -4.47
C ARG A 278 -0.83 -14.06 -3.86
N GLY A 279 0.16 -13.47 -3.19
CA GLY A 279 1.15 -14.19 -2.40
C GLY A 279 0.50 -14.98 -1.24
N GLU A 280 -0.49 -14.41 -0.55
CA GLU A 280 -1.21 -15.11 0.52
C GLU A 280 -2.05 -16.29 -0.02
N VAL A 281 -2.58 -16.21 -1.24
CA VAL A 281 -3.24 -17.34 -1.92
C VAL A 281 -2.24 -18.46 -2.20
N ASN A 282 -1.04 -18.14 -2.69
CA ASN A 282 0.01 -19.14 -2.91
C ASN A 282 0.43 -19.84 -1.61
N ARG A 283 0.45 -19.11 -0.49
CA ARG A 283 0.76 -19.64 0.84
C ARG A 283 -0.42 -20.39 1.49
N GLY A 284 -1.61 -20.36 0.90
CA GLY A 284 -2.83 -20.94 1.46
C GLY A 284 -3.40 -20.17 2.65
N ALA A 285 -2.92 -18.96 2.91
CA ALA A 285 -3.42 -18.07 3.96
C ALA A 285 -4.66 -17.27 3.52
N PHE A 286 -4.88 -17.16 2.20
CA PHE A 286 -6.07 -16.55 1.62
C PHE A 286 -6.72 -17.47 0.58
N ARG A 287 -8.05 -17.52 0.55
CA ARG A 287 -8.76 -18.37 -0.41
C ARG A 287 -8.79 -17.75 -1.80
N GLU A 288 -8.45 -18.56 -2.81
CA GLU A 288 -8.46 -18.16 -4.22
C GLU A 288 -9.85 -17.73 -4.71
N ASP A 289 -10.90 -18.47 -4.34
CA ASP A 289 -12.28 -18.16 -4.73
C ASP A 289 -12.76 -16.80 -4.20
N LEU A 290 -12.47 -16.49 -2.93
CA LEU A 290 -12.75 -15.18 -2.34
C LEU A 290 -11.94 -14.08 -3.02
N TYR A 291 -10.65 -14.33 -3.31
CA TYR A 291 -9.81 -13.35 -4.01
C TYR A 291 -10.44 -12.94 -5.34
N HIS A 292 -10.87 -13.90 -6.16
CA HIS A 292 -11.52 -13.60 -7.44
C HIS A 292 -12.86 -12.88 -7.29
N ARG A 293 -13.59 -13.13 -6.20
CA ARG A 293 -14.86 -12.45 -5.93
C ARG A 293 -14.68 -10.99 -5.50
N LEU A 294 -13.59 -10.68 -4.82
CA LEU A 294 -13.26 -9.33 -4.36
C LEU A 294 -12.50 -8.51 -5.41
N ALA A 295 -11.53 -9.13 -6.09
CA ALA A 295 -10.64 -8.51 -7.07
C ALA A 295 -11.26 -8.47 -8.48
N VAL A 296 -12.55 -8.10 -8.59
CA VAL A 296 -13.18 -7.89 -9.91
C VAL A 296 -12.63 -6.63 -10.58
N VAL A 297 -12.42 -5.59 -9.78
CA VAL A 297 -11.64 -4.40 -10.16
C VAL A 297 -10.62 -4.15 -9.07
N THR A 298 -9.35 -3.98 -9.44
CA THR A 298 -8.29 -3.63 -8.50
C THR A 298 -7.89 -2.17 -8.67
N LEU A 299 -7.78 -1.45 -7.55
CA LEU A 299 -7.34 -0.07 -7.49
C LEU A 299 -6.07 0.00 -6.65
N ASP A 300 -4.94 0.30 -7.29
CA ASP A 300 -3.66 0.42 -6.60
C ASP A 300 -3.43 1.86 -6.16
N VAL A 301 -3.28 2.06 -4.86
CA VAL A 301 -2.98 3.37 -4.27
C VAL A 301 -1.47 3.50 -4.15
N PRO A 302 -0.82 4.34 -4.97
CA PRO A 302 0.63 4.44 -4.96
C PRO A 302 1.14 4.98 -3.63
N PRO A 303 2.27 4.47 -3.11
CA PRO A 303 2.90 5.00 -1.92
C PRO A 303 3.48 6.38 -2.18
N LEU A 304 3.64 7.20 -1.13
CA LEU A 304 4.06 8.60 -1.26
C LEU A 304 5.47 8.74 -1.88
N ARG A 305 6.35 7.76 -1.64
CA ARG A 305 7.69 7.67 -2.25
C ARG A 305 7.69 7.64 -3.79
N ASP A 306 6.63 7.12 -4.41
CA ASP A 306 6.53 7.02 -5.88
C ASP A 306 5.88 8.27 -6.49
N ARG A 307 5.28 9.12 -5.64
CA ARG A 307 4.59 10.36 -6.00
C ARG A 307 5.10 11.55 -5.17
N LEU A 308 6.41 11.67 -4.99
CA LEU A 308 7.02 12.75 -4.19
C LEU A 308 6.66 14.17 -4.68
N GLY A 309 6.26 14.31 -5.96
CA GLY A 309 5.73 15.56 -6.50
C GLY A 309 4.45 16.06 -5.81
N ASP A 310 3.70 15.16 -5.16
CA ASP A 310 2.48 15.51 -4.41
C ASP A 310 2.77 16.02 -2.99
N VAL A 311 4.00 15.86 -2.49
CA VAL A 311 4.36 16.22 -1.11
C VAL A 311 4.06 17.70 -0.80
N PRO A 312 4.44 18.69 -1.64
CA PRO A 312 4.12 20.10 -1.36
C PRO A 312 2.61 20.35 -1.31
N LEU A 313 1.84 19.76 -2.24
CA LEU A 313 0.39 19.90 -2.33
C LEU A 313 -0.31 19.34 -1.07
N LEU A 314 0.10 18.14 -0.65
CA LEU A 314 -0.40 17.49 0.56
C LEU A 314 -0.01 18.26 1.82
N ALA A 315 1.24 18.74 1.89
CA ALA A 315 1.73 19.50 3.03
C ALA A 315 0.96 20.80 3.21
N GLU A 316 0.69 21.51 2.12
CA GLU A 316 -0.11 22.72 2.14
C GLU A 316 -1.53 22.46 2.63
N HIS A 317 -2.15 21.38 2.16
CA HIS A 317 -3.48 20.97 2.62
C HIS A 317 -3.51 20.69 4.13
N PHE A 318 -2.60 19.87 4.66
CA PHE A 318 -2.54 19.56 6.09
C PHE A 318 -2.17 20.77 6.94
N PHE A 319 -1.34 21.69 6.41
CA PHE A 319 -0.99 22.92 7.11
C PHE A 319 -2.23 23.80 7.32
N ARG A 320 -3.09 23.93 6.30
CA ARG A 320 -4.36 24.64 6.43
C ARG A 320 -5.33 23.93 7.37
N GLU A 321 -5.44 22.60 7.27
CA GLU A 321 -6.30 21.78 8.15
C GLU A 321 -5.89 21.91 9.63
N ALA A 322 -4.58 21.96 9.91
CA ALA A 322 -4.02 22.13 11.25
C ALA A 322 -4.17 23.55 11.83
N GLY A 323 -4.77 24.49 11.09
CA GLY A 323 -5.00 25.86 11.54
C GLY A 323 -3.81 26.81 11.33
N GLY A 324 -2.92 26.50 10.39
CA GLY A 324 -1.83 27.39 9.98
C GLY A 324 -2.35 28.75 9.52
N SER A 325 -2.04 29.81 10.27
CA SER A 325 -2.50 31.18 10.00
C SER A 325 -1.50 32.02 9.22
N GLN A 326 -0.25 31.58 9.14
CA GLN A 326 0.81 32.22 8.36
C GLN A 326 0.78 31.74 6.90
N PRO A 327 1.36 32.49 5.95
CA PRO A 327 1.57 32.00 4.59
C PRO A 327 2.35 30.68 4.60
N PHE A 328 1.93 29.69 3.82
CA PHE A 328 2.59 28.38 3.75
C PHE A 328 4.11 28.50 3.50
N ASP A 329 4.48 29.37 2.56
CA ASP A 329 5.87 29.60 2.15
C ASP A 329 6.76 30.22 3.26
N SER A 330 6.17 30.84 4.29
CA SER A 330 6.95 31.37 5.42
C SER A 330 7.40 30.28 6.38
N VAL A 331 6.60 29.21 6.50
CA VAL A 331 6.86 28.04 7.35
C VAL A 331 7.63 26.97 6.59
N PHE A 332 7.19 26.65 5.38
CA PHE A 332 7.78 25.62 4.51
C PHE A 332 8.68 26.27 3.45
N LYS A 333 9.82 26.79 3.90
CA LYS A 333 10.85 27.37 3.01
C LYS A 333 11.35 26.33 2.00
N PRO A 334 11.92 26.73 0.85
CA PRO A 334 12.40 25.81 -0.18
C PRO A 334 13.35 24.71 0.34
N ALA A 335 14.23 25.02 1.30
CA ALA A 335 15.12 24.03 1.92
C ALA A 335 14.36 22.93 2.68
N VAL A 336 13.25 23.28 3.34
CA VAL A 336 12.39 22.33 4.06
C VAL A 336 11.66 21.43 3.07
N LEU A 337 11.09 22.02 2.01
CA LEU A 337 10.43 21.26 0.94
C LEU A 337 11.39 20.30 0.24
N GLU A 338 12.65 20.72 0.02
CA GLU A 338 13.68 19.85 -0.55
C GLU A 338 14.02 18.67 0.38
N GLN A 339 14.10 18.90 1.69
CA GLN A 339 14.29 17.83 2.67
C GLN A 339 13.09 16.87 2.69
N MET A 340 11.87 17.40 2.66
CA MET A 340 10.65 16.61 2.58
C MET A 340 10.58 15.77 1.29
N ALA A 341 11.07 16.31 0.17
CA ALA A 341 11.13 15.59 -1.11
C ALA A 341 12.19 14.47 -1.14
N ARG A 342 13.22 14.53 -0.28
CA ARG A 342 14.23 13.47 -0.14
C ARG A 342 13.83 12.39 0.86
N HIS A 343 12.80 12.63 1.67
CA HIS A 343 12.35 11.68 2.67
C HIS A 343 11.57 10.53 2.02
N GLY A 344 11.82 9.30 2.47
CA GLY A 344 11.18 8.10 1.91
C GLY A 344 9.73 7.87 2.35
N TRP A 345 9.27 8.61 3.36
CA TRP A 345 7.90 8.55 3.92
C TRP A 345 7.39 7.11 4.13
N PRO A 346 8.05 6.27 4.96
CA PRO A 346 7.62 4.90 5.22
C PRO A 346 6.19 4.80 5.77
N GLY A 347 5.69 5.81 6.48
CA GLY A 347 4.30 5.92 6.93
C GLY A 347 3.37 6.69 5.96
N ASN A 348 3.85 6.95 4.75
CA ASN A 348 3.13 7.61 3.65
C ASN A 348 2.47 8.92 4.08
N VAL A 349 1.22 9.15 3.65
CA VAL A 349 0.47 10.39 3.88
C VAL A 349 0.16 10.59 5.36
N ARG A 350 -0.03 9.50 6.13
CA ARG A 350 -0.25 9.58 7.58
C ARG A 350 0.96 10.18 8.30
N GLU A 351 2.16 9.76 7.93
CA GLU A 351 3.40 10.32 8.47
C GLU A 351 3.59 11.78 8.07
N LEU A 352 3.35 12.12 6.79
CA LEU A 352 3.41 13.50 6.31
C LEU A 352 2.44 14.41 7.07
N ARG A 353 1.20 13.96 7.30
CA ARG A 353 0.20 14.70 8.08
C ARG A 353 0.70 14.97 9.49
N HIS A 354 1.15 13.93 10.21
CA HIS A 354 1.68 14.10 11.56
C HIS A 354 2.91 15.03 11.60
N PHE A 355 3.78 14.95 10.60
CA PHE A 355 4.93 15.85 10.48
C PHE A 355 4.50 17.31 10.35
N VAL A 356 3.52 17.60 9.49
CA VAL A 356 3.00 18.96 9.28
C VAL A 356 2.24 19.46 10.51
N GLU A 357 1.42 18.63 11.14
CA GLU A 357 0.73 18.98 12.39
C GLU A 357 1.74 19.32 13.50
N ALA A 358 2.81 18.52 13.64
CA ALA A 358 3.87 18.79 14.60
C ALA A 358 4.61 20.11 14.30
N MET A 359 4.88 20.41 13.02
CA MET A 359 5.48 21.69 12.60
C MET A 359 4.62 22.88 12.99
N VAL A 360 3.30 22.80 12.80
CA VAL A 360 2.36 23.88 13.14
C VAL A 360 2.33 24.13 14.65
N VAL A 361 2.40 23.07 15.46
CA VAL A 361 2.37 23.17 16.92
C VAL A 361 3.71 23.64 17.50
N MET A 362 4.83 23.10 17.00
CA MET A 362 6.16 23.34 17.56
C MET A 362 6.85 24.57 16.99
N GLY A 363 6.48 25.01 15.78
CA GLY A 363 7.10 26.14 15.09
C GLY A 363 8.51 25.87 14.53
N GLU A 364 9.03 24.64 14.67
CA GLU A 364 10.37 24.21 14.25
C GLU A 364 10.32 22.79 13.66
N LEU A 365 11.36 22.40 12.89
CA LEU A 365 11.46 21.05 12.32
C LEU A 365 11.54 19.97 13.42
N PRO A 366 10.64 18.98 13.42
CA PRO A 366 10.79 17.79 14.24
C PRO A 366 12.16 17.12 14.00
N GLU A 367 12.95 16.95 15.06
CA GLU A 367 14.26 16.26 15.02
C GLU A 367 14.19 14.83 14.42
N GLN A 368 12.99 14.24 14.34
CA GLN A 368 12.76 12.84 13.99
C GLN A 368 12.68 12.52 12.48
N THR A 369 12.88 13.50 11.58
CA THR A 369 12.88 13.22 10.12
C THR A 369 14.17 12.62 9.57
N ALA A 370 15.14 12.30 10.42
CA ALA A 370 16.39 11.64 10.04
C ALA A 370 16.34 10.14 10.33
N VAL A 371 15.38 9.40 9.76
CA VAL A 371 15.50 7.93 9.69
C VAL A 371 15.14 7.43 8.29
N THR A 372 15.92 7.85 7.28
CA THR A 372 16.12 6.95 6.15
C THR A 372 16.98 5.77 6.62
N PRO A 373 16.73 4.53 6.16
CA PRO A 373 17.69 3.43 6.27
C PRO A 373 18.93 3.80 5.45
N GLY A 374 19.85 4.53 6.07
CA GLY A 374 20.97 5.21 5.42
C GLY A 374 21.34 6.54 6.08
N SER A 375 20.39 7.21 6.75
CA SER A 375 20.63 8.41 7.57
C SER A 375 20.54 8.09 9.07
N LEU A 376 21.26 7.08 9.55
CA LEU A 376 21.84 7.27 10.88
C LEU A 376 22.66 8.55 10.75
N GLY A 377 22.17 9.64 11.35
CA GLY A 377 22.74 10.98 11.29
C GLY A 377 24.15 11.05 11.88
N LEU A 378 25.09 10.39 11.23
CA LEU A 378 26.50 10.67 11.25
C LEU A 378 26.75 11.57 10.04
N ALA A 379 26.18 12.78 10.07
CA ALA A 379 26.83 13.87 9.36
C ALA A 379 28.19 14.03 10.04
N LEU A 380 29.20 13.32 9.54
CA LEU A 380 30.57 13.48 10.02
C LEU A 380 30.96 14.91 9.65
N PRO A 381 31.30 15.79 10.62
CA PRO A 381 31.88 17.09 10.34
C PRO A 381 32.98 16.95 9.28
N ALA A 382 33.02 17.82 8.28
CA ALA A 382 34.05 17.76 7.22
C ALA A 382 35.48 17.76 7.81
N GLU A 383 35.66 18.40 8.96
CA GLU A 383 36.88 18.46 9.77
C GLU A 383 37.37 17.08 10.26
N LEU A 384 36.49 16.09 10.39
CA LEU A 384 36.84 14.71 10.78
C LEU A 384 37.46 13.92 9.63
N LEU A 385 37.15 14.27 8.38
CA LEU A 385 37.70 13.64 7.19
C LEU A 385 39.15 14.09 6.89
N GLU A 386 39.59 15.19 7.50
CA GLU A 386 40.95 15.69 7.40
C GLU A 386 41.89 15.12 8.48
N LYS A 387 41.36 14.37 9.46
CA LYS A 387 42.13 13.75 10.55
C LYS A 387 42.58 12.33 10.21
N SER A 388 43.60 11.84 10.92
CA SER A 388 43.99 10.43 10.81
C SER A 388 42.85 9.51 11.30
N TYR A 389 42.74 8.32 10.71
CA TYR A 389 41.71 7.34 11.07
C TYR A 389 41.61 7.06 12.57
N ALA A 390 42.76 6.99 13.26
CA ALA A 390 42.81 6.76 14.72
C ALA A 390 42.18 7.92 15.51
N GLN A 391 42.42 9.16 15.10
CA GLN A 391 41.86 10.35 15.74
C GLN A 391 40.37 10.50 15.44
N ALA A 392 39.98 10.33 14.17
CA ALA A 392 38.58 10.44 13.76
C ALA A 392 37.71 9.38 14.43
N ARG A 393 38.18 8.13 14.49
CA ARG A 393 37.50 7.05 15.20
C ARG A 393 37.39 7.34 16.70
N GLY A 394 38.43 7.90 17.31
CA GLY A 394 38.44 8.26 18.72
C GLY A 394 37.36 9.29 19.07
N GLU A 395 37.24 10.35 18.27
CA GLU A 395 36.27 11.43 18.48
C GLU A 395 34.82 10.97 18.29
N VAL A 396 34.54 10.20 17.23
CA VAL A 396 33.20 9.65 16.98
C VAL A 396 32.78 8.70 18.09
N LEU A 397 33.68 7.80 18.51
CA LEU A 397 33.42 6.86 19.59
C LEU A 397 33.19 7.61 20.91
N SER A 398 33.98 8.66 21.18
CA SER A 398 33.82 9.49 22.38
C SER A 398 32.47 10.19 22.42
N ALA A 399 32.06 10.82 21.31
CA ALA A 399 30.77 11.51 21.21
C ALA A 399 29.58 10.55 21.36
N PHE A 400 29.68 9.35 20.77
CA PHE A 400 28.70 8.29 20.95
C PHE A 400 28.62 7.85 22.42
N GLU A 401 29.76 7.50 23.04
CA GLU A 401 29.84 7.05 24.42
C GLU A 401 29.23 8.10 25.37
N GLN A 402 29.54 9.39 25.18
CA GLN A 402 29.02 10.47 26.02
C GLN A 402 27.49 10.64 25.92
N ARG A 403 26.92 10.61 24.71
CA ARG A 403 25.47 10.70 24.50
C ARG A 403 24.75 9.46 25.05
N TYR A 404 25.29 8.29 24.76
CA TYR A 404 24.73 7.02 25.19
C TYR A 404 24.73 6.89 26.73
N LEU A 405 25.86 7.17 27.38
CA LEU A 405 25.98 7.11 28.84
C LEU A 405 25.10 8.14 29.55
N SER A 406 25.00 9.36 29.02
CA SER A 406 24.12 10.40 29.58
C SER A 406 22.64 10.00 29.51
N HIS A 407 22.19 9.48 28.35
CA HIS A 407 20.84 8.97 28.20
C HIS A 407 20.55 7.78 29.14
N LEU A 408 21.51 6.86 29.25
CA LEU A 408 21.43 5.69 30.11
C LEU A 408 21.29 6.07 31.60
N LEU A 409 22.04 7.09 32.05
CA LEU A 409 21.97 7.60 33.42
C LEU A 409 20.66 8.34 33.71
N THR A 410 20.18 9.18 32.79
CA THR A 410 18.90 9.88 32.93
C THR A 410 17.74 8.87 32.99
N GLY A 411 17.74 7.86 32.11
CA GLY A 411 16.74 6.80 32.11
C GLY A 411 16.76 5.94 33.38
N ALA A 412 17.92 5.78 34.03
CA ALA A 412 18.09 5.04 35.27
C ALA A 412 18.03 5.92 36.53
N ARG A 413 17.67 7.21 36.42
CA ARG A 413 17.62 8.20 37.51
C ARG A 413 18.90 8.22 38.36
N GLY A 414 20.07 8.14 37.72
CA GLY A 414 21.37 8.14 38.38
C GLY A 414 21.79 6.81 39.05
N ASN A 415 20.97 5.74 38.95
CA ASN A 415 21.34 4.43 39.48
C ASN A 415 22.24 3.65 38.51
N VAL A 416 23.54 3.65 38.76
CA VAL A 416 24.56 2.96 37.93
C VAL A 416 24.31 1.46 37.81
N SER A 417 23.81 0.79 38.86
CA SER A 417 23.49 -0.65 38.82
C SER A 417 22.21 -0.95 38.04
N GLY A 418 21.30 0.02 37.93
CA GLY A 418 20.13 -0.03 37.05
C GLY A 418 20.50 0.22 35.59
N ALA A 419 21.39 1.19 35.36
CA ALA A 419 21.93 1.53 34.05
C ALA A 419 22.71 0.36 33.42
N ALA A 420 23.59 -0.30 34.18
CA ALA A 420 24.37 -1.45 33.73
C ALA A 420 23.51 -2.64 33.31
N ARG A 421 22.45 -2.96 34.08
CA ARG A 421 21.49 -4.01 33.72
C ARG A 421 20.72 -3.69 32.45
N ARG A 422 20.37 -2.42 32.25
CA ARG A 422 19.61 -1.94 31.09
C ARG A 422 20.45 -1.89 29.82
N ALA A 423 21.75 -1.64 29.94
CA ALA A 423 22.73 -1.73 28.86
C ALA A 423 23.30 -3.15 28.64
N SER A 424 22.92 -4.12 29.48
CA SER A 424 23.53 -5.46 29.50
C SER A 424 25.07 -5.44 29.58
N MET A 425 25.62 -4.50 30.36
CA MET A 425 27.05 -4.34 30.57
C MET A 425 27.45 -4.69 32.00
N ASP A 426 28.70 -5.13 32.18
CA ASP A 426 29.26 -5.29 33.53
C ASP A 426 29.32 -3.92 34.23
N ARG A 427 28.92 -3.89 35.51
CA ARG A 427 28.90 -2.66 36.31
C ARG A 427 30.28 -2.00 36.40
N SER A 428 31.34 -2.80 36.54
CA SER A 428 32.71 -2.31 36.67
C SER A 428 33.21 -1.70 35.36
N TYR A 429 32.78 -2.25 34.22
CA TYR A 429 33.06 -1.69 32.90
C TYR A 429 32.31 -0.37 32.67
N LEU A 430 31.02 -0.31 33.05
CA LEU A 430 30.23 0.92 32.94
C LEU A 430 30.81 2.06 33.80
N ILE A 431 31.28 1.76 35.02
CA ILE A 431 31.91 2.76 35.90
C ILE A 431 33.17 3.34 35.24
N LYS A 432 34.04 2.50 34.67
CA LYS A 432 35.24 2.96 33.95
C LYS A 432 34.89 3.83 32.75
N LEU A 433 33.80 3.50 32.03
CA LEU A 433 33.32 4.30 30.90
C LEU A 433 32.78 5.67 31.35
N LEU A 434 32.09 5.72 32.49
CA LEU A 434 31.57 6.96 33.07
C LEU A 434 32.68 7.89 33.56
N GLU A 435 33.71 7.35 34.22
CA GLU A 435 34.89 8.09 34.68
C GLU A 435 35.70 8.65 33.51
N LYS A 436 35.87 7.86 32.44
CA LYS A 436 36.55 8.29 31.20
C LYS A 436 35.89 9.52 30.56
N HIS A 437 34.57 9.67 30.70
CA HIS A 437 33.78 10.76 30.10
C HIS A 437 33.36 11.85 31.10
N GLY A 438 33.82 11.79 32.35
CA GLY A 438 33.54 12.82 33.37
C GLY A 438 32.06 12.92 33.78
N LEU A 439 31.29 11.86 33.59
CA LEU A 439 29.85 11.82 33.90
C LEU A 439 29.56 11.36 35.34
N LYS A 440 30.61 11.19 36.17
CA LYS A 440 30.51 10.80 37.58
C LYS A 440 31.71 11.23 38.39
#